data_AF-A0A2H0A0R6-F1
#
_entry.id   AF-A0A2H0A0R6-F1
#
_cell.length_a   1.000
_cell.length_b   1.000
_cell.length_c   1.000
_cell.angle_alpha   90.00
_cell.angle_beta   90.00
_cell.angle_gamma   90.00
#
_symmetry.space_group_name_H-M   'P 1'
#
loop_
_entity.id
_entity.type
_entity.pdbx_description
1 polymer ?
#
loop_
_entity_poly.entity_id
_entity_poly.type
_entity_poly.pdbx_seq_one_letter_code
_entity_poly.pdbx_strand_id
1 'polypeptide(L)'
;MNSNEQRRKQVTVEIESLSRQVDEMDGKIRAYLADRQNKPHPRHLDLIEKIQAYRVTPEISTKHLATLLDSLQWKVYYNKRAWKQLWENAEAQKREGTATTAIDVENIRADGEKETIQGRAQYSVDTLWEIQKEKLRAYGFGESRETKPEFKKRMMQEYKDLSKGKTADQEIFMTFDKDSKLCRLDVK
;
A
#
# COMPACT_ATOMS: atom_id res chain seq x y z
N MET A 1 51.15 8.12 -19.38
CA MET A 1 50.05 8.76 -18.63
C MET A 1 49.30 7.69 -17.85
N ASN A 2 49.08 7.89 -16.55
CA ASN A 2 48.65 6.85 -15.59
C ASN A 2 47.21 6.36 -15.86
N SER A 3 47.09 5.20 -16.51
CA SER A 3 45.82 4.51 -16.78
C SER A 3 44.95 4.36 -15.51
N ASN A 4 45.57 4.10 -14.35
CA ASN A 4 44.85 3.97 -13.09
C ASN A 4 44.25 5.28 -12.57
N GLU A 5 44.88 6.42 -12.86
CA GLU A 5 44.37 7.72 -12.42
C GLU A 5 43.15 8.14 -13.24
N GLN A 6 43.15 7.82 -14.55
CA GLN A 6 41.96 7.98 -15.40
C GLN A 6 40.82 7.05 -14.96
N ARG A 7 41.10 5.77 -14.66
CA ARG A 7 40.10 4.83 -14.12
C ARG A 7 39.49 5.34 -12.81
N ARG A 8 40.31 5.88 -11.89
CA ARG A 8 39.82 6.48 -10.64
C ARG A 8 38.88 7.65 -10.89
N LYS A 9 39.25 8.57 -11.77
CA LYS A 9 38.39 9.71 -12.13
C LYS A 9 37.05 9.27 -12.72
N GLN A 10 37.06 8.24 -13.58
CA GLN A 10 35.83 7.68 -14.14
C GLN A 10 34.92 7.10 -13.05
N VAL A 11 35.47 6.32 -12.11
CA VAL A 11 34.71 5.78 -10.97
C VAL A 11 34.14 6.89 -10.09
N THR A 12 34.91 7.96 -9.82
CA THR A 12 34.39 9.12 -9.07
C THR A 12 33.18 9.73 -9.76
N VAL A 13 33.28 10.02 -11.06
CA VAL A 13 32.18 10.59 -11.85
C VAL A 13 30.97 9.66 -11.86
N GLU A 14 31.18 8.34 -11.93
CA GLU A 14 30.10 7.37 -11.89
C GLU A 14 29.39 7.34 -10.53
N ILE A 15 30.13 7.32 -9.41
CA ILE A 15 29.55 7.36 -8.06
C ILE A 15 28.75 8.66 -7.85
N GLU A 16 29.28 9.80 -8.29
CA GLU A 16 28.57 11.08 -8.22
C GLU A 16 27.32 11.10 -9.09
N SER A 17 27.38 10.52 -10.30
CA SER A 17 26.22 10.36 -11.18
C SER A 17 25.13 9.52 -10.52
N LEU A 18 25.48 8.40 -9.90
CA LEU A 18 24.54 7.55 -9.16
C LEU A 18 23.94 8.30 -7.97
N SER A 19 24.74 9.10 -7.26
CA SER A 19 24.25 9.94 -6.16
C SER A 19 23.20 10.95 -6.62
N ARG A 20 23.41 11.60 -7.78
CA ARG A 20 22.41 12.52 -8.36
C ARG A 20 21.15 11.80 -8.83
N GLN A 21 21.31 10.61 -9.43
CA GLN A 21 20.16 9.79 -9.85
C GLN A 21 19.27 9.41 -8.67
N VAL A 22 19.83 9.19 -7.48
CA VAL A 22 19.05 8.95 -6.25
C VAL A 22 18.21 10.17 -5.88
N ASP A 23 18.75 11.39 -6.00
CA ASP A 23 17.99 12.62 -5.71
C ASP A 23 16.88 12.86 -6.73
N GLU A 24 17.18 12.67 -8.03
CA GLU A 24 16.19 12.76 -9.09
C GLU A 24 15.06 11.73 -8.92
N MET A 25 15.40 10.56 -8.37
CA MET A 25 14.43 9.50 -8.14
C MET A 25 13.39 9.90 -7.11
N ASP A 26 13.76 10.65 -6.07
CA ASP A 26 12.81 11.16 -5.08
C ASP A 26 11.72 12.00 -5.76
N GLY A 27 12.11 12.89 -6.67
CA GLY A 27 11.19 13.70 -7.47
C GLY A 27 10.27 12.85 -8.35
N LYS A 28 10.81 11.83 -9.03
CA LYS A 28 10.02 10.90 -9.87
C LYS A 28 9.02 10.10 -9.05
N ILE A 29 9.40 9.66 -7.84
CA ILE A 29 8.53 8.93 -6.92
C ILE A 29 7.37 9.81 -6.46
N ARG A 30 7.65 11.05 -6.01
CA ARG A 30 6.59 11.98 -5.60
C ARG A 30 5.64 12.29 -6.76
N ALA A 31 6.18 12.54 -7.95
CA ALA A 31 5.37 12.80 -9.14
C ALA A 31 4.49 11.59 -9.52
N TYR A 32 5.04 10.37 -9.45
CA TYR A 32 4.28 9.14 -9.71
C TYR A 32 3.20 8.90 -8.65
N LEU A 33 3.50 9.12 -7.38
CA LEU A 33 2.52 8.96 -6.31
C LEU A 33 1.37 9.97 -6.40
N ALA A 34 1.66 11.19 -6.85
CA ALA A 34 0.65 12.22 -7.11
C ALA A 34 -0.25 11.88 -8.32
N ASP A 35 0.33 11.35 -9.40
CA ASP A 35 -0.40 10.99 -10.63
C ASP A 35 0.09 9.65 -11.20
N ARG A 36 -0.51 8.57 -10.71
CA ARG A 36 -0.16 7.19 -11.11
C ARG A 36 -0.65 6.82 -12.52
N GLN A 37 -1.58 7.57 -13.10
CA GLN A 37 -2.16 7.23 -14.41
C GLN A 37 -1.33 7.81 -15.55
N ASN A 38 -0.80 9.03 -15.39
CA ASN A 38 -0.06 9.69 -16.46
C ASN A 38 1.47 9.62 -16.28
N LYS A 39 1.96 9.35 -15.07
CA LYS A 39 3.42 9.27 -14.83
C LYS A 39 3.92 7.83 -14.90
N PRO A 40 5.07 7.60 -15.54
CA PRO A 40 5.66 6.27 -15.61
C PRO A 40 6.16 5.82 -14.23
N HIS A 41 6.15 4.50 -14.00
CA HIS A 41 6.68 3.92 -12.76
C HIS A 41 8.18 4.25 -12.62
N PRO A 42 8.63 4.78 -11.47
CA PRO A 42 9.99 5.31 -11.32
C PRO A 42 11.11 4.26 -11.31
N ARG A 43 10.79 2.96 -11.20
CA ARG A 43 11.76 1.84 -11.18
C ARG A 43 12.95 2.06 -10.23
N HIS A 44 12.67 2.64 -9.07
CA HIS A 44 13.68 3.00 -8.07
C HIS A 44 14.37 1.78 -7.45
N LEU A 45 13.74 0.59 -7.47
CA LEU A 45 14.34 -0.66 -7.02
C LEU A 45 15.54 -1.07 -7.88
N ASP A 46 15.44 -0.94 -9.21
CA ASP A 46 16.53 -1.24 -10.15
C ASP A 46 17.77 -0.37 -9.85
N LEU A 47 17.54 0.91 -9.52
CA LEU A 47 18.63 1.83 -9.13
C LEU A 47 19.26 1.42 -7.78
N ILE A 48 18.45 1.03 -6.80
CA ILE A 48 18.93 0.55 -5.51
C ILE A 48 19.81 -0.70 -5.72
N GLU A 49 19.33 -1.68 -6.48
CA GLU A 49 20.06 -2.91 -6.76
C GLU A 49 21.40 -2.63 -7.46
N LYS A 50 21.39 -1.75 -8.48
CA LYS A 50 22.60 -1.30 -9.17
C LYS A 50 23.63 -0.71 -8.20
N ILE A 51 23.20 0.16 -7.29
CA ILE A 51 24.11 0.81 -6.33
C ILE A 51 24.59 -0.18 -5.26
N GLN A 52 23.73 -1.06 -4.77
CA GLN A 52 24.09 -2.07 -3.77
C GLN A 52 25.06 -3.12 -4.32
N ALA A 53 24.98 -3.44 -5.61
CA ALA A 53 25.91 -4.32 -6.30
C ALA A 53 27.23 -3.63 -6.68
N TYR A 54 27.30 -2.30 -6.66
CA TYR A 54 28.48 -1.57 -7.09
C TYR A 54 29.69 -1.85 -6.16
N ARG A 55 30.82 -2.25 -6.76
CA ARG A 55 32.07 -2.53 -6.06
C ARG A 55 33.22 -1.87 -6.80
N VAL A 56 34.09 -1.18 -6.06
CA VAL A 56 35.32 -0.60 -6.62
C VAL A 56 36.38 -1.69 -6.64
N THR A 57 37.00 -1.91 -7.81
CA THR A 57 38.10 -2.90 -7.94
C THR A 57 39.29 -2.51 -7.03
N PRO A 58 39.89 -3.47 -6.30
CA PRO A 58 40.96 -3.19 -5.34
C PRO A 58 42.15 -2.41 -5.92
N GLU A 59 42.48 -2.65 -7.19
CA GLU A 59 43.59 -2.02 -7.93
C GLU A 59 43.52 -0.50 -8.01
N ILE A 60 42.31 0.04 -8.08
CA ILE A 60 42.06 1.48 -8.20
C ILE A 60 41.47 2.06 -6.91
N SER A 61 41.16 1.21 -5.93
CA SER A 61 40.57 1.61 -4.66
C SER A 61 41.46 2.58 -3.91
N THR A 62 40.87 3.66 -3.44
CA THR A 62 41.50 4.64 -2.55
C THR A 62 40.56 4.89 -1.38
N LYS A 63 41.10 5.38 -0.25
CA LYS A 63 40.27 5.75 0.91
C LYS A 63 39.13 6.69 0.52
N HIS A 64 39.42 7.67 -0.35
CA HIS A 64 38.43 8.62 -0.85
C HIS A 64 37.28 7.94 -1.62
N LEU A 65 37.61 7.03 -2.56
CA LEU A 65 36.59 6.28 -3.31
C LEU A 65 35.75 5.38 -2.40
N ALA A 66 36.37 4.77 -1.40
CA ALA A 66 35.66 3.97 -0.41
C ALA A 66 34.68 4.82 0.41
N THR A 67 35.09 6.01 0.86
CA THR A 67 34.20 6.96 1.57
C THR A 67 33.05 7.45 0.69
N LEU A 68 33.30 7.73 -0.59
CA LEU A 68 32.23 8.13 -1.53
C LEU A 68 31.22 6.99 -1.74
N LEU A 69 31.69 5.76 -1.90
CA LEU A 69 30.84 4.60 -2.04
C LEU A 69 30.01 4.36 -0.77
N ASP A 70 30.62 4.43 0.41
CA ASP A 70 29.92 4.26 1.68
C ASP A 70 28.84 5.34 1.88
N SER A 71 29.19 6.60 1.59
CA SER A 71 28.23 7.71 1.63
C SER A 71 27.04 7.48 0.69
N LEU A 72 27.30 6.97 -0.52
CA LEU A 72 26.25 6.61 -1.47
C LEU A 72 25.38 5.45 -0.95
N GLN A 73 25.98 4.42 -0.35
CA GLN A 73 25.25 3.30 0.22
C GLN A 73 24.34 3.74 1.37
N TRP A 74 24.83 4.60 2.26
CA TRP A 74 24.01 5.21 3.31
C TRP A 74 22.86 6.02 2.74
N LYS A 75 23.14 6.87 1.75
CA LYS A 75 22.11 7.68 1.08
C LYS A 75 21.00 6.79 0.52
N VAL A 76 21.36 5.69 -0.14
CA VAL A 76 20.40 4.73 -0.70
C VAL A 76 19.60 4.02 0.40
N TYR A 77 20.25 3.64 1.50
CA TYR A 77 19.59 3.01 2.63
C TYR A 77 18.49 3.92 3.23
N TYR A 78 18.81 5.19 3.47
CA TYR A 78 17.83 6.16 3.99
C TYR A 78 16.73 6.46 2.98
N ASN A 79 17.06 6.67 1.71
CA ASN A 79 16.08 6.93 0.67
C ASN A 79 15.13 5.75 0.47
N LYS A 80 15.62 4.51 0.48
CA LYS A 80 14.77 3.31 0.40
C LYS A 80 13.72 3.29 1.52
N ARG A 81 14.12 3.62 2.75
CA ARG A 81 13.19 3.70 3.88
C ARG A 81 12.19 4.84 3.71
N ALA A 82 12.65 6.02 3.33
CA ALA A 82 11.80 7.19 3.11
C ALA A 82 10.78 6.97 1.98
N TRP A 83 11.20 6.39 0.86
CA TRP A 83 10.32 6.06 -0.25
C TRP A 83 9.26 5.04 0.12
N LYS A 84 9.64 3.99 0.86
CA LYS A 84 8.66 3.02 1.38
C LYS A 84 7.58 3.72 2.21
N GLN A 85 8.00 4.60 3.13
CA GLN A 85 7.06 5.37 3.96
C GLN A 85 6.19 6.32 3.14
N LEU A 86 6.73 6.97 2.10
CA LEU A 86 5.94 7.80 1.18
C LEU A 86 4.86 6.99 0.46
N TRP A 87 5.19 5.76 0.05
CA TRP A 87 4.20 4.85 -0.55
C TRP A 87 3.09 4.48 0.43
N GLU A 88 3.46 4.07 1.64
CA GLU A 88 2.51 3.71 2.70
C GLU A 88 1.60 4.89 3.05
N ASN A 89 2.16 6.10 3.15
CA ASN A 89 1.39 7.33 3.40
C ASN A 89 0.45 7.66 2.24
N ALA A 90 0.90 7.54 0.99
CA ALA A 90 0.05 7.78 -0.17
C ALA A 90 -1.07 6.74 -0.29
N GLU A 91 -0.84 5.50 0.13
CA GLU A 91 -1.88 4.47 0.22
C GLU A 91 -2.86 4.72 1.36
N ALA A 92 -2.38 5.16 2.52
CA ALA A 92 -3.22 5.57 3.64
C ALA A 92 -4.11 6.76 3.25
N GLN A 93 -3.56 7.79 2.60
CA GLN A 93 -4.32 8.93 2.09
C GLN A 93 -5.35 8.54 1.03
N LYS A 94 -5.09 7.52 0.20
CA LYS A 94 -6.14 7.00 -0.70
C LYS A 94 -7.26 6.30 0.07
N ARG A 95 -6.92 5.52 1.10
CA ARG A 95 -7.93 4.88 1.96
C ARG A 95 -8.77 5.92 2.70
N GLU A 96 -8.13 6.97 3.21
CA GLU A 96 -8.81 8.09 3.87
C GLU A 96 -9.59 8.97 2.89
N GLY A 97 -9.02 9.32 1.74
CA GLY A 97 -9.68 10.14 0.73
C GLY A 97 -10.91 9.46 0.12
N THR A 98 -10.90 8.12 0.02
CA THR A 98 -12.11 7.33 -0.31
C THR A 98 -13.12 7.32 0.85
N ALA A 99 -12.65 7.46 2.09
CA ALA A 99 -13.52 7.64 3.26
C ALA A 99 -14.11 9.06 3.36
N THR A 100 -13.39 10.11 2.93
CA THR A 100 -13.90 11.49 2.93
C THR A 100 -14.76 11.82 1.72
N THR A 101 -14.49 11.25 0.54
CA THR A 101 -15.40 11.39 -0.63
C THR A 101 -16.70 10.58 -0.50
N ALA A 102 -16.80 9.68 0.49
CA ALA A 102 -18.07 9.07 0.88
C ALA A 102 -18.91 9.94 1.83
N ILE A 103 -18.40 11.08 2.29
CA ILE A 103 -19.10 11.98 3.24
C ILE A 103 -19.75 13.18 2.52
N ASP A 104 -19.37 13.49 1.27
CA ASP A 104 -19.79 14.73 0.60
C ASP A 104 -20.72 14.53 -0.62
N VAL A 105 -21.52 13.45 -0.60
CA VAL A 105 -22.69 13.31 -1.48
C VAL A 105 -23.90 12.84 -0.67
N GLU A 106 -24.32 13.63 0.33
CA GLU A 106 -25.71 13.56 0.82
C GLU A 106 -26.06 14.81 1.64
N ASN A 107 -25.89 15.98 1.05
CA ASN A 107 -26.50 17.21 1.55
C ASN A 107 -27.75 17.55 0.73
N ILE A 108 -28.65 16.58 0.52
CA ILE A 108 -30.02 16.83 0.01
C ILE A 108 -31.00 15.86 0.69
N ARG A 109 -31.67 16.41 1.71
CA ARG A 109 -33.04 16.13 2.18
C ARG A 109 -33.32 14.93 3.09
N ALA A 110 -33.90 15.33 4.22
CA ALA A 110 -35.02 14.74 4.95
C ALA A 110 -34.73 13.61 5.94
N ASP A 111 -34.94 13.98 7.21
CA ASP A 111 -35.52 13.23 8.33
C ASP A 111 -35.27 11.72 8.43
N GLY A 112 -34.73 11.35 9.59
CA GLY A 112 -34.88 10.00 10.14
C GLY A 112 -33.57 9.45 10.69
N GLU A 113 -33.36 9.71 11.97
CA GLU A 113 -32.55 8.95 12.94
C GLU A 113 -31.72 7.79 12.36
N LYS A 114 -30.40 8.00 12.24
CA LYS A 114 -29.46 6.88 12.11
C LYS A 114 -28.47 6.96 13.25
N GLU A 115 -28.68 6.07 14.22
CA GLU A 115 -27.68 5.64 15.19
C GLU A 115 -26.41 5.22 14.43
N THR A 116 -25.43 6.11 14.42
CA THR A 116 -24.09 5.85 13.91
C THR A 116 -23.42 4.88 14.86
N ILE A 117 -23.34 3.61 14.46
CA ILE A 117 -22.48 2.62 15.11
C ILE A 117 -21.03 3.06 14.90
N GLN A 118 -20.51 3.86 15.83
CA GLN A 118 -19.09 4.11 16.00
C GLN A 118 -18.43 2.82 16.51
N GLY A 119 -18.04 1.97 15.57
CA GLY A 119 -17.20 0.82 15.86
C GLY A 119 -16.43 0.48 14.60
N ARG A 120 -15.11 0.30 14.74
CA ARG A 120 -14.18 -0.18 13.69
C ARG A 120 -14.71 -1.44 13.00
N ALA A 121 -15.61 -1.29 12.05
CA ALA A 121 -15.91 -2.33 11.08
C ALA A 121 -14.88 -2.13 9.96
N GLN A 122 -13.89 -3.02 9.91
CA GLN A 122 -12.77 -2.98 8.96
C GLN A 122 -13.19 -3.04 7.49
N TYR A 123 -14.49 -3.27 7.24
CA TYR A 123 -15.13 -3.27 5.93
C TYR A 123 -16.53 -2.66 6.05
N SER A 124 -16.92 -1.77 5.12
CA SER A 124 -18.30 -1.31 5.02
C SER A 124 -19.23 -2.47 4.63
N VAL A 125 -20.49 -2.46 5.07
CA VAL A 125 -21.45 -3.52 4.74
C VAL A 125 -21.64 -3.66 3.23
N ASP A 126 -21.48 -2.56 2.48
CA ASP A 126 -21.45 -2.57 1.02
C ASP A 126 -20.25 -3.32 0.44
N THR A 127 -19.07 -3.23 1.08
CA THR A 127 -17.88 -4.00 0.68
C THR A 127 -18.08 -5.49 0.94
N LEU A 128 -18.68 -5.85 2.08
CA LEU A 128 -18.98 -7.25 2.41
C LEU A 128 -19.96 -7.88 1.40
N TRP A 129 -20.90 -7.08 0.88
CA TRP A 129 -21.85 -7.50 -0.15
C TRP A 129 -21.16 -7.79 -1.50
N GLU A 130 -20.20 -6.95 -1.91
CA GLU A 130 -19.41 -7.21 -3.12
C GLU A 130 -18.54 -8.46 -2.97
N ILE A 131 -17.92 -8.65 -1.80
CA ILE A 131 -17.13 -9.87 -1.52
C ILE A 131 -18.02 -11.12 -1.58
N GLN A 132 -19.24 -11.08 -1.05
CA GLN A 132 -20.18 -12.20 -1.17
C GLN A 132 -20.49 -12.53 -2.63
N LYS A 133 -20.77 -11.52 -3.47
CA LYS A 133 -21.03 -11.72 -4.91
C LYS A 133 -19.81 -12.28 -5.64
N GLU A 134 -18.61 -11.82 -5.29
CA GLU A 134 -17.36 -12.33 -5.85
C GLU A 134 -17.12 -13.80 -5.46
N LYS A 135 -17.36 -14.17 -4.19
CA LYS A 135 -17.26 -15.56 -3.73
C LYS A 135 -18.29 -16.46 -4.41
N LEU A 136 -19.54 -16.01 -4.53
CA LEU A 136 -20.59 -16.75 -5.25
C LEU A 136 -20.17 -17.04 -6.69
N ARG A 137 -19.65 -16.03 -7.39
CA ARG A 137 -19.13 -16.17 -8.76
C ARG A 137 -17.94 -17.14 -8.84
N ALA A 138 -17.01 -17.06 -7.90
CA ALA A 138 -15.84 -17.95 -7.85
C ALA A 138 -16.23 -19.43 -7.63
N TYR A 139 -17.35 -19.69 -6.95
CA TYR A 139 -17.90 -21.03 -6.76
C TYR A 139 -18.94 -21.44 -7.81
N GLY A 140 -19.08 -20.67 -8.89
CA GLY A 140 -19.95 -21.02 -10.02
C GLY A 140 -21.45 -20.74 -9.80
N PHE A 141 -21.81 -19.94 -8.80
CA PHE A 141 -23.19 -19.52 -8.55
C PHE A 141 -23.47 -18.15 -9.19
N GLY A 142 -24.55 -18.07 -9.98
CA GLY A 142 -24.87 -16.89 -10.80
C GLY A 142 -25.48 -15.72 -10.01
N GLU A 143 -26.25 -16.00 -8.95
CA GLU A 143 -26.96 -14.97 -8.19
C GLU A 143 -26.98 -15.27 -6.69
N SER A 144 -26.97 -14.21 -5.87
CA SER A 144 -27.17 -14.29 -4.43
C SER A 144 -28.63 -14.57 -4.13
N ARG A 145 -28.88 -15.46 -3.16
CA ARG A 145 -30.25 -15.84 -2.76
C ARG A 145 -30.95 -14.75 -1.92
N GLU A 146 -30.16 -13.85 -1.33
CA GLU A 146 -30.65 -12.70 -0.56
C GLU A 146 -30.44 -11.40 -1.34
N THR A 147 -31.30 -10.41 -1.08
CA THR A 147 -31.13 -9.05 -1.62
C THR A 147 -30.14 -8.25 -0.78
N LYS A 148 -29.51 -7.23 -1.37
CA LYS A 148 -28.60 -6.30 -0.67
C LYS A 148 -29.16 -5.75 0.67
N PRO A 149 -30.43 -5.30 0.77
CA PRO A 149 -30.98 -4.83 2.04
C PRO A 149 -31.15 -5.94 3.09
N GLU A 150 -31.51 -7.17 2.67
CA GLU A 150 -31.62 -8.32 3.58
C GLU A 150 -30.26 -8.75 4.12
N PHE A 151 -29.25 -8.80 3.25
CA PHE A 151 -27.85 -9.01 3.63
C PHE A 151 -27.39 -7.96 4.65
N LYS A 152 -27.66 -6.68 4.37
CA LYS A 152 -27.27 -5.58 5.26
C LYS A 152 -27.89 -5.76 6.64
N LYS A 153 -29.18 -6.04 6.72
CA LYS A 153 -29.89 -6.25 7.98
C LYS A 153 -29.32 -7.44 8.77
N ARG A 154 -29.03 -8.56 8.08
CA ARG A 154 -28.45 -9.76 8.67
C ARG A 154 -27.04 -9.52 9.20
N MET A 155 -26.15 -8.95 8.39
CA MET A 155 -24.76 -8.67 8.78
C MET A 155 -24.66 -7.67 9.93
N MET A 156 -25.54 -6.66 9.97
CA MET A 156 -25.61 -5.72 11.10
C MET A 156 -26.06 -6.42 12.39
N GLN A 157 -27.02 -7.33 12.31
CA GLN A 157 -27.49 -8.09 13.46
C GLN A 157 -26.41 -9.06 13.97
N GLU A 158 -25.79 -9.85 13.07
CA GLU A 158 -24.69 -10.76 13.41
C GLU A 158 -23.51 -10.00 14.03
N TYR A 159 -23.11 -8.85 13.46
CA TYR A 159 -22.04 -8.04 14.02
C TYR A 159 -22.37 -7.50 15.40
N LYS A 160 -23.62 -7.02 15.61
CA LYS A 160 -24.06 -6.49 16.90
C LYS A 160 -24.04 -7.59 17.97
N ASP A 161 -24.47 -8.79 17.63
CA ASP A 161 -24.50 -9.92 18.56
C ASP A 161 -23.09 -10.43 18.89
N LEU A 162 -22.20 -10.52 17.89
CA LEU A 162 -20.79 -10.92 18.10
C LEU A 162 -20.00 -9.84 18.85
N SER A 163 -20.25 -8.55 18.58
CA SER A 163 -19.58 -7.44 19.27
C SER A 163 -19.87 -7.37 20.78
N LYS A 164 -21.06 -7.85 21.20
CA LYS A 164 -21.45 -7.90 22.60
C LYS A 164 -20.76 -9.01 23.38
N GLY A 165 -20.36 -10.10 22.69
CA GLY A 165 -19.70 -11.26 23.30
C GLY A 165 -18.18 -11.30 23.12
N LYS A 166 -17.61 -10.32 22.41
CA LYS A 166 -16.21 -10.32 21.99
C LYS A 166 -15.27 -9.90 23.13
N THR A 167 -14.20 -10.67 23.37
CA THR A 167 -13.09 -10.26 24.25
C THR A 167 -12.04 -9.44 23.46
N ALA A 168 -11.20 -8.66 24.16
CA ALA A 168 -10.28 -7.70 23.53
C ALA A 168 -9.27 -8.35 22.54
N ASP A 169 -9.00 -9.64 22.69
CA ASP A 169 -8.04 -10.39 21.86
C ASP A 169 -8.67 -11.14 20.68
N GLN A 170 -9.98 -11.07 20.53
CA GLN A 170 -10.69 -11.74 19.45
C GLN A 170 -10.82 -10.83 18.22
N GLU A 171 -11.03 -11.40 17.04
CA GLU A 171 -11.36 -10.63 15.82
C GLU A 171 -12.60 -11.19 15.13
N ILE A 172 -13.48 -10.30 14.65
CA ILE A 172 -14.66 -10.69 13.88
C ILE A 172 -14.21 -10.79 12.41
N PHE A 173 -14.33 -11.97 11.83
CA PHE A 173 -13.96 -12.22 10.43
C PHE A 173 -15.14 -12.82 9.67
N MET A 174 -15.10 -12.67 8.34
CA MET A 174 -16.16 -13.16 7.47
C MET A 174 -15.76 -14.49 6.82
N THR A 175 -16.61 -15.50 6.99
CA THR A 175 -16.45 -16.83 6.40
C THR A 175 -17.53 -17.05 5.33
N PHE A 176 -17.18 -17.68 4.22
CA PHE A 176 -18.15 -18.10 3.21
C PHE A 176 -18.56 -19.56 3.46
N ASP A 177 -19.82 -19.77 3.80
CA ASP A 177 -20.40 -21.10 3.95
C ASP A 177 -20.85 -21.63 2.58
N LYS A 178 -20.22 -22.72 2.13
CA LYS A 178 -20.45 -23.33 0.82
C LYS A 178 -21.80 -24.03 0.72
N ASP A 179 -22.32 -24.53 1.85
CA ASP A 179 -23.57 -25.30 1.89
C ASP A 179 -24.77 -24.36 1.89
N SER A 180 -24.70 -23.30 2.69
CA SER A 180 -25.75 -22.28 2.72
C SER A 180 -25.62 -21.19 1.64
N LYS A 181 -24.46 -21.10 0.97
CA LYS A 181 -24.13 -20.10 -0.06
C LYS A 181 -24.22 -18.65 0.46
N LEU A 182 -23.88 -18.46 1.73
CA LEU A 182 -23.97 -17.17 2.42
C LEU A 182 -22.64 -16.83 3.10
N CYS A 183 -22.31 -15.55 3.16
CA CYS A 183 -21.26 -15.06 4.04
C CYS A 183 -21.82 -14.92 5.46
N ARG A 184 -21.08 -15.43 6.46
CA ARG A 184 -21.38 -15.30 7.89
C ARG A 184 -20.23 -14.62 8.61
N LEU A 185 -20.54 -13.92 9.70
CA LEU A 185 -19.53 -13.39 10.61
C LEU A 185 -19.25 -14.42 11.71
N ASP A 186 -17.96 -14.67 11.97
CA ASP A 186 -17.47 -15.51 13.06
C ASP A 186 -16.43 -14.76 13.89
N VAL A 187 -16.16 -15.24 15.10
CA VAL A 187 -15.13 -14.71 15.99
C VAL A 187 -13.95 -15.68 16.03
N LYS A 188 -12.73 -15.18 15.85
CA LYS A 188 -11.48 -15.94 16.02
C LYS A 188 -10.73 -15.46 17.24
#